data_AF-A0A9Q1B3P9-F1
#
_entry.id   AF-A0A9Q1B3P9-F1
#
_cell.length_a   1.000
_cell.length_b   1.000
_cell.length_c   1.000
_cell.angle_alpha   90.00
_cell.angle_beta   90.00
_cell.angle_gamma   90.00
#
_symmetry.space_group_name_H-M   'P 1'
#
loop_
_entity.id
_entity.type
_entity.pdbx_description
1 polymer ?
#
loop_
_entity_poly.entity_id
_entity_poly.type
_entity_poly.pdbx_seq_one_letter_code
_entity_poly.pdbx_strand_id
1 'polypeptide(L)'
;MDNTPAHPPGLEEDLLEGFTFIKVMFLPPNTTALLQPMNQQVTSSFKKLYTRELFRCCFERTDGTTLTLHEYWRDHFDIVSCVQLIKIAWDGITQHNLNTAWRNLWPDCVAPWESPAPAQDSAVLQEIVSLRRNMGLEVDKEDVSKIVEGHGHEISTHDLISLQQESLKSPVVVVVEEEETSEEESSLKELREICDCWEKIQTYFQ
;
A
#
# COMPACT_ATOMS: atom_id res chain seq x y z
N MET A 1 18.28 -7.01 -7.39
CA MET A 1 17.17 -6.22 -7.97
C MET A 1 16.50 -7.05 -9.04
N ASP A 2 15.21 -6.83 -9.31
CA ASP A 2 14.59 -7.44 -10.48
C ASP A 2 15.13 -6.80 -11.78
N ASN A 3 14.65 -7.25 -12.93
CA ASN A 3 15.05 -6.72 -14.23
C ASN A 3 14.01 -5.74 -14.79
N THR A 4 13.27 -5.00 -13.95
CA THR A 4 12.31 -4.02 -14.46
C THR A 4 13.02 -2.96 -15.31
N PRO A 5 12.44 -2.50 -16.44
CA PRO A 5 13.06 -1.47 -17.29
C PRO A 5 13.37 -0.15 -16.57
N ALA A 6 12.73 0.10 -15.42
CA ALA A 6 13.01 1.26 -14.59
C ALA A 6 14.33 1.17 -13.82
N HIS A 7 14.97 -0.01 -13.76
CA HIS A 7 16.29 -0.17 -13.17
C HIS A 7 17.39 0.02 -14.23
N PRO A 8 18.30 1.00 -14.07
CA PRO A 8 19.31 1.27 -15.08
C PRO A 8 20.32 0.11 -15.18
N PRO A 9 20.67 -0.35 -16.40
CA PRO A 9 21.59 -1.49 -16.59
C PRO A 9 23.00 -1.24 -16.03
N GLY A 10 23.43 0.02 -15.96
CA GLY A 10 24.73 0.47 -15.46
C GLY A 10 24.71 0.96 -14.02
N LEU A 11 23.70 0.62 -13.21
CA LEU A 11 23.55 1.17 -11.86
C LEU A 11 24.81 1.01 -10.99
N GLU A 12 25.57 -0.07 -11.17
CA GLU A 12 26.84 -0.29 -10.47
C GLU A 12 27.94 0.69 -10.88
N GLU A 13 27.99 1.09 -12.15
CA GLU A 13 28.92 2.10 -12.69
C GLU A 13 28.53 3.52 -12.27
N ASP A 14 27.22 3.74 -12.04
CA ASP A 14 26.66 5.00 -11.54
C ASP A 14 26.81 5.19 -10.03
N LEU A 15 27.27 4.16 -9.28
CA LEU A 15 27.53 4.31 -7.85
C LEU A 15 28.68 5.31 -7.64
N LEU A 16 28.41 6.35 -6.84
CA LEU A 16 29.43 7.34 -6.49
C LEU A 16 30.67 6.64 -5.90
N GLU A 17 31.85 7.20 -6.17
CA GLU A 17 33.17 6.64 -5.82
C GLU A 17 33.31 6.27 -4.31
N GLY A 18 32.46 6.84 -3.44
CA GLY A 18 32.37 6.52 -2.01
C GLY A 18 31.57 5.26 -1.64
N PHE A 19 30.85 4.62 -2.57
CA PHE A 19 29.97 3.46 -2.31
C PHE A 19 30.49 2.14 -2.91
N THR A 20 31.80 2.04 -3.14
CA THR A 20 32.46 0.85 -3.71
C THR A 20 32.29 -0.45 -2.90
N PHE A 21 31.80 -0.36 -1.66
CA PHE A 21 31.47 -1.54 -0.84
C PHE A 21 30.08 -2.13 -1.15
N ILE A 22 29.23 -1.42 -1.89
CA ILE A 22 27.91 -1.89 -2.32
C ILE A 22 28.07 -2.63 -3.65
N LYS A 23 27.58 -3.87 -3.72
CA LYS A 23 27.52 -4.65 -4.95
C LYS A 23 26.08 -4.76 -5.40
N VAL A 24 25.81 -4.41 -6.66
CA VAL A 24 24.47 -4.54 -7.26
C VAL A 24 24.42 -5.87 -8.01
N MET A 25 23.41 -6.68 -7.70
CA MET A 25 23.16 -7.94 -8.41
C MET A 25 21.74 -7.95 -8.95
N PHE A 26 21.61 -8.24 -10.24
CA PHE A 26 20.32 -8.48 -10.88
C PHE A 26 19.94 -9.94 -10.75
N LEU A 27 18.66 -10.21 -10.45
CA LEU A 27 18.12 -11.56 -10.39
C LEU A 27 18.08 -12.16 -11.81
N PRO A 28 18.18 -13.49 -11.97
CA PRO A 28 17.97 -14.11 -13.29
C PRO A 28 16.58 -13.77 -13.86
N PRO A 29 16.41 -13.68 -15.19
CA PRO A 29 15.12 -13.42 -15.81
C PRO A 29 14.02 -14.38 -15.32
N ASN A 30 12.80 -13.89 -15.15
CA ASN A 30 11.62 -14.65 -14.70
C ASN A 30 11.73 -15.31 -13.31
N THR A 31 12.68 -14.91 -12.48
CA THR A 31 12.83 -15.46 -11.11
C THR A 31 12.33 -14.53 -10.01
N THR A 32 11.85 -13.32 -10.34
CA THR A 32 11.45 -12.29 -9.37
C THR A 32 10.46 -12.82 -8.33
N ALA A 33 9.38 -13.51 -8.71
CA ALA A 33 8.44 -14.09 -7.74
C ALA A 33 9.08 -15.17 -6.85
N LEU A 34 10.03 -15.93 -7.40
CA LEU A 34 10.67 -17.06 -6.72
C LEU A 34 11.85 -16.66 -5.86
N LEU A 35 12.58 -15.59 -6.18
CA LEU A 35 13.85 -15.26 -5.53
C LEU A 35 13.85 -13.90 -4.84
N GLN A 36 12.95 -12.98 -5.22
CA GLN A 36 12.92 -11.66 -4.61
C GLN A 36 12.33 -11.73 -3.19
N PRO A 37 13.09 -11.39 -2.14
CA PRO A 37 12.62 -11.50 -0.75
C PRO A 37 11.32 -10.71 -0.50
N MET A 38 11.18 -9.55 -1.16
CA MET A 38 9.97 -8.74 -1.09
C MET A 38 8.73 -9.52 -1.53
N ASN A 39 8.82 -10.25 -2.65
CA ASN A 39 7.69 -10.98 -3.22
C ASN A 39 7.42 -12.32 -2.53
N GLN A 40 8.41 -12.88 -1.84
CA GLN A 40 8.25 -14.14 -1.13
C GLN A 40 7.41 -14.00 0.15
N GLN A 41 7.78 -13.07 1.03
CA GLN A 41 7.17 -13.02 2.37
C GLN A 41 6.96 -11.60 2.88
N VAL A 42 7.87 -10.65 2.60
CA VAL A 42 7.79 -9.30 3.19
C VAL A 42 6.50 -8.60 2.79
N THR A 43 6.16 -8.59 1.50
CA THR A 43 4.94 -7.93 1.01
C THR A 43 3.68 -8.57 1.60
N SER A 44 3.60 -9.90 1.64
CA SER A 44 2.43 -10.59 2.21
C SER A 44 2.26 -10.32 3.71
N SER A 45 3.35 -10.43 4.48
CA SER A 45 3.36 -10.10 5.90
C SER A 45 3.02 -8.63 6.14
N PHE A 46 3.57 -7.71 5.34
CA PHE A 46 3.27 -6.29 5.43
C PHE A 46 1.80 -5.99 5.14
N LYS A 47 1.24 -6.52 4.04
CA LYS A 47 -0.18 -6.36 3.70
C LYS A 47 -1.06 -6.85 4.84
N LYS A 48 -0.76 -8.02 5.41
CA LYS A 48 -1.51 -8.59 6.54
C LYS A 48 -1.49 -7.66 7.76
N LEU A 49 -0.31 -7.17 8.14
CA LEU A 49 -0.16 -6.27 9.29
C LEU A 49 -0.86 -4.94 9.02
N TYR A 50 -0.70 -4.36 7.83
CA TYR A 50 -1.41 -3.14 7.42
C TYR A 50 -2.93 -3.32 7.52
N THR A 51 -3.46 -4.43 7.00
CA THR A 51 -4.90 -4.74 7.09
C THR A 51 -5.38 -4.85 8.54
N ARG A 52 -4.60 -5.48 9.42
CA ARG A 52 -4.91 -5.52 10.86
C ARG A 52 -4.99 -4.12 11.45
N GLU A 53 -3.96 -3.32 11.25
CA GLU A 53 -3.89 -1.96 11.82
C GLU A 53 -4.98 -1.05 11.25
N LEU A 54 -5.33 -1.21 9.97
CA LEU A 54 -6.44 -0.49 9.35
C LEU A 54 -7.75 -0.81 10.05
N PHE A 55 -8.09 -2.09 10.21
CA PHE A 55 -9.34 -2.47 10.87
C PHE A 55 -9.36 -2.12 12.36
N ARG A 56 -8.20 -2.16 13.04
CA ARG A 56 -8.07 -1.69 14.41
C ARG A 56 -8.36 -0.19 14.51
N CYS A 57 -7.75 0.61 13.63
CA CYS A 57 -7.95 2.06 13.54
C CYS A 57 -9.42 2.42 13.29
N CYS A 58 -10.08 1.71 12.37
CA CYS A 58 -11.50 1.87 12.09
C CYS A 58 -12.36 1.50 13.29
N PHE A 59 -12.08 0.37 13.94
CA PHE A 59 -12.82 -0.07 15.11
C PHE A 59 -12.68 0.94 16.26
N GLU A 60 -11.46 1.35 16.59
CA GLU A 60 -11.21 2.32 17.68
C GLU A 60 -11.90 3.68 17.48
N ARG A 61 -12.17 4.08 16.23
CA ARG A 61 -12.82 5.35 15.91
C ARG A 61 -14.33 5.27 15.76
N THR A 62 -14.87 4.08 15.48
CA THR A 62 -16.31 3.88 15.27
C THR A 62 -16.98 3.24 16.48
N ASP A 63 -16.28 2.42 17.26
CA ASP A 63 -16.82 1.70 18.42
C ASP A 63 -17.34 2.66 19.49
N GLY A 64 -18.58 2.43 19.92
CA GLY A 64 -19.28 3.28 20.90
C GLY A 64 -19.61 4.70 20.42
N THR A 65 -19.43 5.00 19.13
CA THR A 65 -19.74 6.31 18.53
C THR A 65 -20.96 6.22 17.59
N THR A 66 -21.46 7.37 17.13
CA THR A 66 -22.45 7.43 16.04
C THR A 66 -21.82 7.42 14.66
N LEU A 67 -20.48 7.45 14.57
CA LEU A 67 -19.75 7.52 13.31
C LEU A 67 -19.75 6.15 12.64
N THR A 68 -20.27 6.08 11.42
CA THR A 68 -20.23 4.86 10.61
C THR A 68 -18.83 4.65 10.01
N LEU A 69 -18.51 3.41 9.64
CA LEU A 69 -17.28 3.10 8.92
C LEU A 69 -17.16 3.87 7.60
N HIS A 70 -18.29 4.10 6.92
CA HIS A 70 -18.35 4.85 5.68
C HIS A 70 -18.00 6.34 5.88
N GLU A 71 -18.60 6.98 6.89
CA GLU A 71 -18.29 8.38 7.24
C GLU A 71 -16.85 8.53 7.70
N TYR A 72 -16.35 7.59 8.52
CA TYR A 72 -14.95 7.58 8.89
C TYR A 72 -14.02 7.53 7.67
N TRP A 73 -14.29 6.61 6.74
CA TRP A 73 -13.49 6.46 5.54
C TRP A 73 -13.53 7.71 4.65
N ARG A 74 -14.70 8.31 4.48
CA ARG A 74 -14.89 9.48 3.61
C ARG A 74 -14.29 10.75 4.21
N ASP A 75 -14.52 11.01 5.49
CA ASP A 75 -14.30 12.32 6.09
C ASP A 75 -13.03 12.41 6.94
N HIS A 76 -12.44 11.26 7.31
CA HIS A 76 -11.35 11.21 8.29
C HIS A 76 -10.17 10.32 7.88
N PHE A 77 -10.29 9.51 6.82
CA PHE A 77 -9.19 8.68 6.35
C PHE A 77 -8.48 9.32 5.17
N ASP A 78 -7.29 9.85 5.42
CA ASP A 78 -6.50 10.60 4.45
C ASP A 78 -5.12 9.97 4.20
N ILE A 79 -4.31 10.61 3.36
CA ILE A 79 -2.98 10.11 3.02
C ILE A 79 -2.03 10.08 4.24
N VAL A 80 -2.23 10.98 5.21
CA VAL A 80 -1.44 11.00 6.45
C VAL A 80 -1.74 9.75 7.27
N SER A 81 -3.02 9.39 7.38
CA SER A 81 -3.48 8.15 8.01
C SER A 81 -2.88 6.92 7.34
N CYS A 82 -2.86 6.87 6.00
CA CYS A 82 -2.20 5.81 5.24
C CYS A 82 -0.70 5.69 5.58
N VAL A 83 0.04 6.79 5.57
CA VAL A 83 1.49 6.79 5.86
C VAL A 83 1.77 6.34 7.29
N GLN A 84 0.93 6.74 8.26
CA GLN A 84 1.04 6.27 9.63
C GLN A 84 0.81 4.76 9.73
N LEU A 85 -0.19 4.23 9.04
CA LEU A 85 -0.45 2.79 8.99
C LEU A 85 0.69 2.02 8.32
N ILE A 86 1.30 2.55 7.25
CA ILE A 86 2.50 1.98 6.62
C ILE A 86 3.61 1.86 7.65
N LYS A 87 3.87 2.92 8.41
CA LYS A 87 4.88 2.92 9.47
C LYS A 87 4.60 1.84 10.52
N ILE A 88 3.39 1.79 11.06
CA ILE A 88 3.01 0.82 12.11
C ILE A 88 3.14 -0.61 11.57
N ALA A 89 2.65 -0.87 10.35
CA ALA A 89 2.73 -2.19 9.73
C ALA A 89 4.18 -2.62 9.48
N TRP A 90 5.04 -1.69 9.03
CA TRP A 90 6.47 -1.95 8.82
C TRP A 90 7.19 -2.23 10.14
N ASP A 91 6.91 -1.44 11.18
CA ASP A 91 7.48 -1.64 12.52
C ASP A 91 7.06 -3.00 13.13
N GLY A 92 5.96 -3.59 12.64
CA GLY A 92 5.51 -4.93 13.00
C GLY A 92 6.18 -6.08 12.24
N ILE A 93 6.98 -5.81 11.20
CA ILE A 93 7.74 -6.83 10.47
C ILE A 93 8.87 -7.34 11.37
N THR A 94 8.82 -8.62 11.70
CA THR A 94 9.80 -9.22 12.61
C THR A 94 11.04 -9.72 11.86
N GLN A 95 12.13 -9.93 12.60
CA GLN A 95 13.32 -10.61 12.08
C GLN A 95 12.97 -12.00 11.50
N HIS A 96 11.96 -12.68 12.04
CA HIS A 96 11.49 -13.96 11.51
C HIS A 96 10.90 -13.82 10.09
N ASN A 97 10.10 -12.78 9.84
CA ASN A 97 9.56 -12.51 8.50
C ASN A 97 10.69 -12.26 7.51
N LEU A 98 11.70 -11.46 7.91
CA LEU A 98 12.87 -11.18 7.08
C LEU A 98 13.71 -12.45 6.84
N ASN A 99 14.05 -13.21 7.88
CA ASN A 99 14.80 -14.47 7.73
C ASN A 99 14.08 -15.47 6.83
N THR A 100 12.74 -15.52 6.86
CA THR A 100 11.97 -16.38 5.97
C THR A 100 12.03 -15.88 4.52
N ALA A 101 11.92 -14.56 4.32
CA ALA A 101 12.02 -13.92 3.00
C ALA A 101 13.41 -14.09 2.34
N TRP A 102 14.49 -14.11 3.14
CA TRP A 102 15.85 -14.19 2.61
C TRP A 102 16.36 -15.63 2.47
N ARG A 103 15.72 -16.60 3.13
CA ARG A 103 16.18 -18.00 3.21
C ARG A 103 16.46 -18.63 1.85
N ASN A 104 15.57 -18.42 0.88
CA ASN A 104 15.69 -19.04 -0.44
C ASN A 104 16.74 -18.35 -1.32
N LEU A 105 17.02 -17.07 -1.08
CA LEU A 105 18.00 -16.30 -1.84
C LEU A 105 19.40 -16.45 -1.25
N TRP A 106 19.52 -16.40 0.08
CA TRP A 106 20.80 -16.44 0.79
C TRP A 106 20.64 -17.13 2.16
N PRO A 107 20.75 -18.47 2.22
CA PRO A 107 20.61 -19.22 3.47
C PRO A 107 21.65 -18.85 4.54
N ASP A 108 22.87 -18.48 4.16
CA ASP A 108 23.93 -18.17 5.13
C ASP A 108 23.72 -16.86 5.88
N CYS A 109 22.84 -15.96 5.39
CA CYS A 109 22.56 -14.68 6.04
C CYS A 109 21.38 -14.74 7.02
N VAL A 110 20.72 -15.90 7.16
CA VAL A 110 19.56 -16.07 8.04
C VAL A 110 19.92 -16.80 9.32
N ALA A 111 19.32 -16.40 10.44
CA ALA A 111 19.58 -17.03 11.72
C ALA A 111 19.07 -18.51 11.74
N PRO A 112 19.74 -19.42 12.48
CA PRO A 112 19.29 -20.79 12.67
C PRO A 112 17.85 -20.83 13.20
N TRP A 113 17.05 -21.73 12.67
CA TRP A 113 15.62 -21.82 12.98
C TRP A 113 15.38 -22.31 14.41
N GLU A 114 14.96 -21.42 15.30
CA GLU A 114 14.44 -21.77 16.62
C GLU A 114 12.96 -21.34 16.75
N SER A 115 12.04 -22.30 16.69
CA SER A 115 10.60 -22.20 17.08
C SER A 115 9.58 -21.60 16.07
N PRO A 116 8.24 -21.78 16.27
CA PRO A 116 7.36 -22.30 15.22
C PRO A 116 6.50 -21.22 14.54
N ALA A 117 6.62 -21.12 13.21
CA ALA A 117 5.93 -20.16 12.35
C ALA A 117 4.39 -20.21 12.26
N PRO A 118 3.64 -21.32 12.48
CA PRO A 118 2.20 -21.31 12.20
C PRO A 118 1.36 -20.46 13.17
N ALA A 119 1.85 -20.23 14.39
CA ALA A 119 1.03 -19.67 15.46
C ALA A 119 0.82 -18.15 15.33
N GLN A 120 1.85 -17.39 14.94
CA GLN A 120 1.74 -15.93 14.84
C GLN A 120 0.90 -15.50 13.64
N ASP A 121 1.12 -16.10 12.47
CA ASP A 121 0.36 -15.75 11.26
C ASP A 121 -1.13 -16.08 11.38
N SER A 122 -1.45 -17.21 12.03
CA SER A 122 -2.84 -17.58 12.33
C SER A 122 -3.47 -16.65 13.36
N ALA A 123 -2.72 -16.19 14.37
CA ALA A 123 -3.22 -15.26 15.37
C ALA A 123 -3.58 -13.90 14.76
N VAL A 124 -2.73 -13.34 13.89
CA VAL A 124 -3.01 -12.08 13.20
C VAL A 124 -4.26 -12.19 12.32
N LEU A 125 -4.42 -13.29 11.59
CA LEU A 125 -5.64 -13.50 10.78
C LEU A 125 -6.89 -13.59 11.65
N GLN A 126 -6.82 -14.28 12.79
CA GLN A 126 -7.94 -14.35 13.75
C GLN A 126 -8.29 -12.98 14.31
N GLU A 127 -7.29 -12.18 14.64
CA GLU A 127 -7.49 -10.81 15.13
C GLU A 127 -8.19 -9.94 14.09
N ILE A 128 -7.76 -9.99 12.82
CA ILE A 128 -8.43 -9.28 11.72
C ILE A 128 -9.89 -9.71 11.60
N VAL A 129 -10.15 -11.02 11.62
CA VAL A 129 -11.51 -11.55 11.54
C VAL A 129 -12.37 -11.05 12.71
N SER A 130 -11.84 -11.07 13.94
CA SER A 130 -12.53 -10.58 15.13
C SER A 130 -12.84 -9.08 15.03
N LEU A 131 -11.88 -8.25 14.63
CA LEU A 131 -12.09 -6.81 14.44
C LEU A 131 -13.22 -6.53 13.45
N ARG A 132 -13.21 -7.22 12.30
CA ARG A 132 -14.23 -7.04 11.25
C ARG A 132 -15.62 -7.47 11.71
N ARG A 133 -15.73 -8.60 12.41
CA ARG A 133 -17.01 -9.05 12.99
C ARG A 133 -17.55 -8.08 14.03
N ASN A 134 -16.68 -7.50 14.86
CA ASN A 134 -17.08 -6.50 15.84
C ASN A 134 -17.62 -5.22 15.18
N MET A 135 -17.16 -4.90 13.97
CA MET A 135 -17.70 -3.82 13.13
C MET A 135 -18.94 -4.23 12.33
N GLY A 136 -19.52 -5.41 12.58
CA GLY A 136 -20.73 -5.89 11.88
C GLY A 136 -20.48 -6.42 10.47
N LEU A 137 -19.22 -6.72 10.10
CA LEU A 137 -18.89 -7.31 8.81
C LEU A 137 -18.92 -8.85 8.91
N GLU A 138 -19.70 -9.50 8.04
CA GLU A 138 -19.70 -10.96 7.90
C GLU A 138 -18.52 -11.41 7.05
N VAL A 139 -17.45 -11.86 7.71
CA VAL A 139 -16.22 -12.35 7.06
C VAL A 139 -15.61 -13.54 7.78
N ASP A 140 -15.00 -14.42 7.01
CA ASP A 140 -14.20 -15.53 7.50
C ASP A 140 -12.69 -15.34 7.21
N LYS A 141 -11.89 -16.35 7.55
CA LYS A 141 -10.43 -16.30 7.35
C LYS A 141 -10.04 -16.33 5.88
N GLU A 142 -10.80 -17.05 5.06
CA GLU A 142 -10.53 -17.20 3.64
C GLU A 142 -10.77 -15.87 2.93
N ASP A 143 -11.83 -15.15 3.31
CA ASP A 143 -12.10 -13.81 2.82
C ASP A 143 -10.96 -12.83 3.16
N VAL A 144 -10.45 -12.90 4.39
CA VAL A 144 -9.31 -12.09 4.82
C VAL A 144 -8.04 -12.48 4.07
N SER A 145 -7.77 -13.78 3.87
CA SER A 145 -6.59 -14.23 3.12
C SER A 145 -6.62 -13.70 1.70
N LYS A 146 -7.77 -13.78 1.01
CA LYS A 146 -7.95 -13.24 -0.35
C LYS A 146 -7.68 -11.74 -0.42
N ILE A 147 -8.13 -10.98 0.58
CA ILE A 147 -7.87 -9.53 0.64
C ILE A 147 -6.39 -9.23 0.85
N VAL A 148 -5.72 -10.00 1.72
CA VAL A 148 -4.30 -9.83 2.06
C VAL A 148 -3.39 -10.26 0.91
N GLU A 149 -3.69 -11.37 0.25
CA GLU A 149 -2.95 -11.84 -0.92
C GLU A 149 -3.18 -10.88 -2.10
N GLY A 150 -4.39 -10.34 -2.20
CA GLY A 150 -4.82 -9.40 -3.23
C GLY A 150 -5.08 -10.09 -4.56
N HIS A 151 -5.72 -9.36 -5.48
CA HIS A 151 -5.80 -9.78 -6.87
C HIS A 151 -4.44 -9.49 -7.52
N GLY A 152 -3.76 -10.51 -8.04
CA GLY A 152 -2.44 -10.37 -8.67
C GLY A 152 -2.42 -9.56 -9.98
N HIS A 153 -3.49 -8.84 -10.29
CA HIS A 153 -3.54 -7.88 -11.40
C HIS A 153 -3.11 -6.52 -10.87
N GLU A 154 -2.01 -5.99 -11.39
CA GLU A 154 -1.68 -4.58 -11.19
C GLU A 154 -2.83 -3.74 -11.74
N ILE A 155 -3.33 -2.81 -10.94
CA ILE A 155 -4.37 -1.88 -11.37
C ILE A 155 -3.79 -1.04 -12.50
N SER A 156 -4.34 -1.16 -13.70
CA SER A 156 -3.86 -0.40 -14.86
C SER A 156 -4.23 1.06 -14.70
N THR A 157 -3.49 1.97 -15.34
CA THR A 157 -3.89 3.37 -15.50
C THR A 157 -5.31 3.47 -16.08
N HIS A 158 -5.68 2.55 -16.97
CA HIS A 158 -7.03 2.46 -17.50
C HIS A 158 -8.08 2.11 -16.42
N ASP A 159 -7.74 1.21 -15.51
CA ASP A 159 -8.62 0.82 -14.39
C ASP A 159 -8.81 1.98 -13.41
N LEU A 160 -7.73 2.73 -13.13
CA LEU A 160 -7.79 3.94 -12.30
C LEU A 160 -8.69 5.02 -12.93
N ILE A 161 -8.56 5.25 -14.24
CA ILE A 161 -9.42 6.19 -14.98
C ILE A 161 -10.88 5.72 -14.96
N SER A 162 -11.11 4.42 -15.11
CA SER A 162 -12.46 3.83 -15.08
C SER A 162 -13.12 3.99 -13.71
N LEU A 163 -12.37 3.74 -12.63
CA LEU A 163 -12.84 3.95 -11.24
C LEU A 163 -13.16 5.41 -10.96
N GLN A 164 -12.33 6.34 -11.44
CA GLN A 164 -12.61 7.78 -11.31
C GLN A 164 -13.89 8.16 -12.06
N GLN A 165 -14.10 7.64 -13.26
CA GLN A 165 -15.35 7.89 -14.02
C GLN A 165 -16.58 7.26 -13.36
N GLU A 166 -16.46 6.09 -12.72
CA GLU A 166 -17.56 5.48 -11.96
C GLU A 166 -17.89 6.27 -10.70
N SER A 167 -16.89 6.77 -9.98
CA SER A 167 -17.10 7.67 -8.83
C SER A 167 -17.87 8.94 -9.23
N LEU A 168 -17.67 9.45 -10.44
CA LEU A 168 -18.39 10.60 -10.99
C LEU A 168 -19.80 10.25 -11.51
N LYS A 169 -20.12 8.97 -11.70
CA LYS A 169 -21.40 8.48 -12.23
C LYS A 169 -22.36 7.93 -11.16
N SER A 170 -21.89 7.70 -9.93
CA SER A 170 -22.72 7.18 -8.85
C SER A 170 -23.70 8.25 -8.35
N PRO A 171 -25.03 8.04 -8.42
CA PRO A 171 -25.98 8.89 -7.74
C PRO A 171 -25.96 8.50 -6.25
N VAL A 172 -25.10 9.16 -5.47
CA VAL A 172 -25.40 9.32 -4.04
C VAL A 172 -26.79 9.96 -4.00
N VAL A 173 -27.73 9.36 -3.26
CA VAL A 173 -28.99 10.02 -2.91
C VAL A 173 -28.61 11.19 -2.01
N VAL A 174 -28.18 12.27 -2.65
CA VAL A 174 -28.07 13.59 -2.07
C VAL A 174 -29.52 14.02 -1.91
N VAL A 175 -29.99 14.01 -0.68
CA VAL A 175 -31.07 14.93 -0.31
C VAL A 175 -30.49 16.30 -0.62
N VAL A 176 -30.92 16.85 -1.75
CA VAL A 176 -30.52 18.16 -2.25
C VAL A 176 -31.05 19.18 -1.25
N GLU A 177 -30.20 19.64 -0.35
CA GLU A 177 -30.21 21.06 -0.01
C GLU A 177 -29.20 21.71 -0.96
N GLU A 178 -29.73 22.54 -1.86
CA GLU A 178 -28.95 23.32 -2.81
C GLU A 178 -27.99 24.24 -2.05
N GLU A 179 -26.69 23.95 -2.07
CA GLU A 179 -25.65 24.98 -1.89
C GLU A 179 -24.58 24.87 -2.98
N GLU A 180 -24.04 26.03 -3.32
CA GLU A 180 -23.62 26.50 -4.65
C GLU A 180 -22.41 25.80 -5.30
N THR A 181 -22.52 25.53 -6.60
CA THR A 181 -21.46 25.03 -7.51
C THR A 181 -20.38 26.08 -7.86
N SER A 182 -20.08 27.03 -6.99
CA SER A 182 -19.21 28.18 -7.32
C SER A 182 -17.72 27.94 -7.02
N GLU A 183 -17.36 27.05 -6.09
CA GLU A 183 -15.98 26.90 -5.63
C GLU A 183 -15.11 26.03 -6.55
N GLU A 184 -15.69 25.00 -7.19
CA GLU A 184 -14.95 24.08 -8.07
C GLU A 184 -14.49 24.75 -9.38
N GLU A 185 -15.29 25.64 -9.96
CA GLU A 185 -14.89 26.42 -11.15
C GLU A 185 -13.76 27.42 -10.85
N SER A 186 -13.65 27.91 -9.62
CA SER A 186 -12.58 28.82 -9.20
C SER A 186 -11.25 28.06 -9.08
N SER A 187 -11.27 26.88 -8.45
CA SER A 187 -10.08 26.04 -8.25
C SER A 187 -9.47 25.55 -9.58
N LEU A 188 -10.31 25.20 -10.57
CA LEU A 188 -9.85 24.80 -11.90
C LEU A 188 -9.19 25.95 -12.69
N LYS A 189 -9.65 27.19 -12.50
CA LYS A 189 -9.00 28.36 -13.11
C LYS A 189 -7.64 28.63 -12.51
N GLU A 190 -7.51 28.55 -11.19
CA GLU A 190 -6.24 28.76 -10.49
C GLU A 190 -5.18 27.72 -10.89
N LEU A 191 -5.56 26.44 -10.98
CA LEU A 191 -4.64 25.39 -11.44
C LEU A 191 -4.17 25.60 -12.89
N ARG A 192 -5.06 26.08 -13.76
CA ARG A 192 -4.71 26.39 -15.16
C ARG A 192 -3.70 27.53 -15.25
N GLU A 193 -3.89 28.57 -14.44
CA GLU A 193 -2.98 29.71 -14.39
C GLU A 193 -1.58 29.31 -13.87
N ILE A 194 -1.52 28.41 -12.88
CA ILE A 194 -0.25 27.88 -12.36
C ILE A 194 0.50 27.09 -13.45
N CYS A 195 -0.20 26.24 -14.20
CA CYS A 195 0.38 25.48 -15.32
C CYS A 195 0.92 26.41 -16.43
N ASP A 196 0.14 27.43 -16.82
CA ASP A 196 0.57 28.41 -17.83
C ASP A 196 1.78 29.23 -17.37
N CYS A 197 1.88 29.52 -16.06
CA CYS A 197 3.04 30.18 -15.47
C CYS A 197 4.28 29.28 -15.47
N TRP A 198 4.12 27.98 -15.21
CA TRP A 198 5.21 27.02 -15.23
C TRP A 198 5.83 26.86 -16.64
N GLU A 199 5.01 26.77 -17.68
CA GLU A 199 5.48 26.70 -19.07
C GLU A 199 6.29 27.94 -19.46
N LYS A 200 5.84 29.13 -19.05
CA LYS A 200 6.56 30.39 -19.28
C LYS A 200 7.92 30.42 -18.57
N ILE A 201 7.99 29.96 -17.32
CA ILE A 201 9.24 29.90 -16.56
C ILE A 201 10.22 28.93 -17.23
N GLN A 202 9.74 27.80 -17.74
CA GLN A 202 10.57 26.81 -18.43
C GLN A 202 11.28 27.38 -19.67
N THR A 203 10.68 28.37 -20.35
CA THR A 203 11.33 29.05 -21.50
C THR A 203 12.50 29.97 -21.13
N TYR A 204 12.69 30.30 -19.85
CA TYR A 204 13.83 31.10 -19.39
C TYR A 204 15.07 30.26 -19.04
N PHE A 205 14.93 28.93 -19.01
CA PHE A 205 15.99 27.98 -18.68
C PHE A 205 16.51 27.19 -19.91
N GLN A 206 16.15 27.62 -21.12
CA GLN A 206 16.77 27.21 -22.40
C GLN A 206 17.64 28.35 -22.94
#